data_AF-A0A5S3YPB3-F1
#
_entry.id   AF-A0A5S3YPB3-F1
#
_cell.length_a   1.000
_cell.length_b   1.000
_cell.length_c   1.000
_cell.angle_alpha   90.00
_cell.angle_beta   90.00
_cell.angle_gamma   90.00
#
_symmetry.space_group_name_H-M   'P 1'
#
loop_
_entity.id
_entity.type
_entity.pdbx_description
1 polymer ?
#
loop_
_entity_poly.entity_id
_entity_poly.type
_entity_poly.pdbx_seq_one_letter_code
_entity_poly.pdbx_strand_id
1 'polypeptide(L)'
;MIFYKKHDLEKLSSDWLVLPIMIKGNIPYIEVSLKNNDDQKESQFFVLDTGAPDYIYINSQLVENVSFPEKHFLGNMKHFEGASQIKTGRLPYFEFANTEFSDVTSHDVGHFSDDYGWGC
;
A
#
# COMPACT_ATOMS: atom_id res chain seq x y z
N MET A 1 19.24 7.83 -19.23
CA MET A 1 19.42 6.91 -18.09
C MET A 1 18.13 6.13 -17.96
N ILE A 2 18.14 4.84 -18.28
CA ILE A 2 16.93 4.01 -18.33
C ILE A 2 17.07 2.99 -17.20
N PHE A 3 16.25 3.13 -16.16
CA PHE A 3 16.14 2.14 -15.09
C PHE A 3 15.06 1.14 -15.47
N TYR A 4 15.40 0.11 -16.24
CA TYR A 4 14.65 -1.15 -16.17
C TYR A 4 15.41 -2.06 -15.23
N LYS A 5 14.89 -2.25 -14.02
CA LYS A 5 15.36 -3.31 -13.14
C LYS A 5 15.02 -4.61 -13.86
N LYS A 6 16.03 -5.25 -14.46
CA LYS A 6 15.87 -6.54 -15.14
C LYS A 6 15.57 -7.56 -14.04
N HIS A 7 14.28 -7.83 -13.81
CA HIS A 7 13.87 -8.82 -12.84
C HIS A 7 14.36 -10.18 -13.31
N ASP A 8 15.19 -10.81 -12.49
CA ASP A 8 15.70 -12.15 -12.73
C ASP A 8 14.58 -13.14 -12.42
N LEU A 9 13.82 -13.51 -13.45
CA LEU A 9 12.66 -14.40 -13.34
C LEU A 9 13.06 -15.79 -12.83
N GLU A 10 14.34 -16.17 -12.90
CA GLU A 10 14.86 -17.42 -12.37
C GLU A 10 14.91 -17.44 -10.83
N LYS A 11 14.76 -16.28 -10.17
CA LYS A 11 14.63 -16.16 -8.71
C LYS A 11 13.19 -16.17 -8.20
N LEU A 12 12.19 -16.27 -9.07
CA LEU A 12 10.81 -16.54 -8.63
C LEU A 12 10.77 -18.00 -8.15
N SER A 13 11.01 -18.21 -6.85
CA SER A 13 10.79 -19.50 -6.21
C SER A 13 9.34 -19.93 -6.45
N SER A 14 9.16 -21.21 -6.72
CA SER A 14 7.97 -21.90 -7.24
C SER A 14 6.71 -21.86 -6.36
N ASP A 15 6.67 -21.06 -5.31
CA ASP A 15 5.59 -21.11 -4.33
C ASP A 15 4.54 -20.06 -4.70
N TRP A 16 3.75 -20.40 -5.72
CA TRP A 16 2.50 -19.70 -6.00
C TRP A 16 1.59 -19.83 -4.77
N LEU A 17 1.37 -18.71 -4.07
CA LEU A 17 0.44 -18.66 -2.96
C LEU A 17 -0.98 -18.39 -3.49
N VAL A 18 -1.94 -19.21 -3.08
CA VAL A 18 -3.36 -18.91 -3.30
C VAL A 18 -3.82 -17.95 -2.22
N LEU A 19 -4.26 -16.76 -2.62
CA LEU A 19 -4.75 -15.73 -1.72
C LEU A 19 -6.27 -15.57 -1.86
N PRO A 20 -7.01 -15.45 -0.74
CA PRO A 20 -8.39 -15.05 -0.80
C PRO A 20 -8.46 -13.58 -1.27
N ILE A 21 -9.09 -13.37 -2.43
CA ILE A 21 -9.39 -12.03 -2.95
C ILE A 21 -10.88 -11.80 -2.77
N MET A 22 -11.23 -10.68 -2.14
CA MET A 22 -12.62 -10.23 -2.06
C MET A 22 -12.89 -9.30 -3.25
N ILE A 23 -13.98 -9.52 -3.99
CA ILE A 23 -14.40 -8.60 -5.06
C ILE A 23 -15.62 -7.81 -4.58
N LYS A 24 -15.53 -6.48 -4.56
CA LYS A 24 -16.67 -5.59 -4.32
C LYS A 24 -16.70 -4.48 -5.37
N GLY A 25 -17.84 -4.29 -6.03
CA GLY A 25 -17.97 -3.26 -7.07
C GLY A 25 -17.00 -3.42 -8.25
N ASN A 26 -16.55 -4.64 -8.54
CA ASN A 26 -15.47 -4.96 -9.50
C ASN A 26 -14.07 -4.49 -9.09
N ILE A 27 -13.88 -4.09 -7.84
CA ILE A 27 -12.59 -3.76 -7.26
C ILE A 27 -12.10 -4.98 -6.46
N PRO A 28 -10.89 -5.49 -6.74
CA PRO A 28 -10.29 -6.59 -6.00
C PRO A 28 -9.63 -6.09 -4.72
N TYR A 29 -9.91 -6.75 -3.61
CA TYR A 29 -9.36 -6.45 -2.29
C TYR A 29 -8.59 -7.64 -1.73
N ILE A 30 -7.47 -7.34 -1.09
CA ILE A 30 -6.63 -8.29 -0.36
C ILE A 30 -6.50 -7.83 1.08
N GLU A 31 -6.40 -8.79 2.00
CA GLU A 31 -6.07 -8.50 3.39
C GLU A 31 -4.55 -8.34 3.53
N VAL A 32 -4.15 -7.27 4.20
CA VAL A 32 -2.76 -6.99 4.57
C VAL A 32 -2.72 -6.65 6.05
N SER A 33 -1.58 -6.87 6.71
CA SER A 33 -1.40 -6.48 8.11
C SER A 33 -0.40 -5.33 8.23
N LEU A 34 -0.78 -4.32 9.00
CA LEU A 34 0.04 -3.16 9.33
C LEU A 34 0.19 -3.06 10.84
N LYS A 35 1.09 -2.19 11.30
CA LYS A 35 1.16 -1.86 12.73
C LYS A 35 0.29 -0.65 13.03
N ASN A 36 -0.55 -0.77 14.05
CA ASN A 36 -1.30 0.34 14.61
C ASN A 36 -0.41 1.23 15.49
N ASN A 37 -1.00 2.28 16.07
CA ASN A 37 -0.28 3.24 16.92
C ASN A 37 0.31 2.62 18.21
N ASP A 38 -0.19 1.46 18.63
CA ASP A 38 0.28 0.69 19.80
C ASP A 38 1.28 -0.43 19.41
N ASP A 39 1.81 -0.40 18.19
CA ASP A 39 2.73 -1.41 17.61
C ASP A 39 2.11 -2.81 17.43
N GLN A 40 0.78 -2.93 17.49
CA GLN A 40 0.04 -4.18 17.28
C GLN A 40 -0.29 -4.39 15.80
N LYS A 41 -0.24 -5.64 15.34
CA LYS A 41 -0.65 -6.01 13.98
C LYS A 41 -2.16 -5.85 13.83
N GLU A 42 -2.59 -5.10 12.82
CA GLU A 42 -3.99 -4.88 12.48
C GLU A 42 -4.21 -5.15 10.99
N SER A 43 -5.24 -5.95 10.69
CA SER A 43 -5.58 -6.36 9.33
C SER A 43 -6.45 -5.31 8.64
N GLN A 44 -6.08 -4.93 7.42
CA GLN A 44 -6.76 -3.95 6.59
C GLN A 44 -6.94 -4.48 5.17
N PHE A 45 -8.00 -4.03 4.50
CA PHE A 45 -8.22 -4.36 3.09
C PHE A 45 -7.57 -3.33 2.17
N PHE A 46 -6.77 -3.80 1.23
CA PHE A 46 -6.16 -2.99 0.18
C PHE A 46 -6.71 -3.40 -1.16
N VAL A 47 -6.90 -2.42 -2.04
CA VAL A 47 -7.15 -2.68 -3.45
C VAL A 47 -5.90 -3.32 -4.05
N LEU A 48 -6.09 -4.39 -4.82
CA LEU A 48 -5.02 -4.97 -5.61
C LEU A 48 -4.90 -4.21 -6.93
N ASP A 49 -4.05 -3.17 -6.97
CA ASP A 49 -3.82 -2.34 -8.16
C ASP A 49 -2.48 -2.69 -8.85
N THR A 50 -2.55 -3.48 -9.92
CA THR A 50 -1.37 -3.81 -10.73
C THR A 50 -0.82 -2.63 -11.54
N GLY A 51 -1.55 -1.51 -11.60
CA GLY A 51 -1.11 -0.26 -12.21
C GLY A 51 -0.38 0.68 -11.26
N ALA A 52 -0.38 0.38 -9.95
CA ALA A 52 0.34 1.15 -8.96
C ALA A 52 1.87 1.07 -9.19
N PRO A 53 2.63 2.14 -8.92
CA PRO A 53 4.09 2.13 -9.00
C PRO A 53 4.75 1.27 -7.90
N ASP A 54 6.05 1.50 -7.64
CA ASP A 54 6.84 0.79 -6.64
C ASP A 54 6.61 1.25 -5.19
N TYR A 55 5.44 1.81 -4.89
CA TYR A 55 5.05 2.31 -3.58
C TYR A 55 3.57 2.07 -3.30
N ILE A 56 3.23 2.03 -2.02
CA ILE A 56 1.87 1.77 -1.53
C ILE A 56 1.13 3.09 -1.28
N TYR A 57 -0.13 3.15 -1.70
CA TYR A 57 -1.02 4.23 -1.31
C TYR A 57 -1.79 3.85 -0.06
N ILE A 58 -1.93 4.78 0.88
CA ILE A 58 -2.73 4.64 2.09
C ILE A 58 -3.54 5.89 2.32
N ASN A 59 -4.75 5.75 2.83
CA ASN A 59 -5.55 6.87 3.30
C ASN A 59 -5.68 6.80 4.81
N SER A 60 -4.78 7.49 5.52
CA SER A 60 -4.79 7.53 6.98
C SER A 60 -6.07 8.12 7.61
N GLN A 61 -6.96 8.73 6.82
CA GLN A 61 -8.24 9.26 7.29
C GLN A 61 -9.35 8.20 7.38
N LEU A 62 -9.16 7.03 6.75
CA LEU A 62 -10.18 5.98 6.70
C LEU A 62 -10.10 4.99 7.88
N VAL A 63 -9.03 5.00 8.67
CA VAL A 63 -8.83 4.06 9.80
C VAL A 63 -8.32 4.81 11.03
N GLU A 64 -9.08 4.77 12.13
CA GLU A 64 -8.80 5.56 13.34
C GLU A 64 -7.49 5.16 14.06
N ASN A 65 -7.11 3.88 14.01
CA ASN A 65 -6.02 3.33 14.82
C ASN A 65 -4.68 3.20 14.07
N VAL A 66 -4.65 3.56 12.79
CA VAL A 66 -3.45 3.46 11.96
C VAL A 66 -3.09 4.84 11.43
N SER A 67 -1.99 5.40 11.96
CA SER A 67 -1.48 6.69 11.50
C SER A 67 -0.40 6.54 10.43
N PHE A 68 -0.30 7.55 9.56
CA PHE A 68 0.86 7.65 8.68
C PHE A 68 2.13 7.94 9.50
N PRO A 69 3.30 7.37 9.15
CA PRO A 69 4.53 7.56 9.91
C PRO A 69 4.90 9.03 10.14
N GLU A 70 5.33 9.38 11.37
CA GLU A 70 5.75 10.74 11.72
C GLU A 70 6.91 11.24 10.84
N LYS A 71 7.85 10.35 10.50
CA LYS A 71 8.95 10.64 9.58
C LYS A 71 8.45 10.59 8.13
N HIS A 72 8.05 11.74 7.64
CA HIS A 72 7.63 11.93 6.25
C HIS A 72 8.12 13.28 5.70
N PHE A 73 8.05 13.43 4.39
CA PHE A 73 8.20 14.71 3.71
C PHE A 73 6.97 14.98 2.83
N LEU A 74 6.75 16.23 2.45
CA LEU A 74 5.68 16.59 1.52
C LEU A 74 6.18 16.44 0.08
N GLY A 75 5.52 15.56 -0.67
CA GLY A 75 5.70 15.38 -2.10
C GLY A 75 4.60 16.06 -2.90
N ASN A 76 4.82 16.23 -4.21
CA ASN A 76 3.78 16.64 -5.15
C ASN A 76 3.43 15.45 -6.03
N MET A 77 2.15 15.09 -6.08
CA MET A 77 1.64 14.02 -6.94
C MET A 77 0.67 14.60 -7.97
N LYS A 78 0.81 14.18 -9.23
CA LYS A 78 -0.19 14.48 -10.27
C LYS A 78 -1.10 13.27 -10.43
N HIS A 79 -2.39 13.50 -10.30
CA HIS A 79 -3.45 12.52 -10.54
C HIS A 79 -4.44 13.10 -11.54
N PHE A 80 -5.49 12.33 -11.87
CA PHE A 80 -6.48 12.71 -12.87
C PHE A 80 -7.19 14.04 -12.55
N GLU A 81 -7.38 14.33 -11.26
CA GLU A 81 -8.07 15.54 -10.79
C GLU A 81 -7.16 16.76 -10.61
N GLY A 82 -5.84 16.60 -10.83
CA GLY A 82 -4.88 17.69 -10.71
C GLY A 82 -3.62 17.32 -9.93
N ALA A 83 -2.95 18.33 -9.39
CA ALA A 83 -1.79 18.15 -8.54
C ALA A 83 -2.17 18.36 -7.07
N SER A 84 -1.74 17.45 -6.21
CA SER A 84 -1.93 17.54 -4.76
C SER A 84 -0.59 17.40 -4.03
N GLN A 85 -0.52 17.99 -2.84
CA GLN A 85 0.53 17.67 -1.88
C GLN A 85 0.14 16.42 -1.12
N ILE A 86 1.07 15.47 -1.03
CA ILE A 86 0.90 14.21 -0.32
C ILE A 86 2.03 14.03 0.69
N LYS A 87 1.78 13.30 1.78
CA LYS A 87 2.87 12.87 2.65
C LYS A 87 3.51 11.64 2.03
N THR A 88 4.83 11.69 1.91
CA THR A 88 5.64 10.56 1.46
C THR A 88 6.54 10.13 2.59
N GLY A 89 6.49 8.83 2.92
CA GLY A 89 7.20 8.25 4.04
C GLY A 89 7.50 6.78 3.79
N ARG A 90 7.88 6.09 4.86
CA ARG A 90 8.09 4.64 4.82
C ARG A 90 7.32 3.97 5.94
N LEU A 91 6.47 3.02 5.56
CA LEU A 91 5.81 2.15 6.53
C LEU A 91 6.87 1.26 7.18
N PRO A 92 6.94 1.24 8.53
CA PRO A 92 7.90 0.42 9.25
C PRO A 92 7.59 -1.07 9.09
N TYR A 93 6.33 -1.40 8.81
CA TYR A 93 5.83 -2.76 8.73
C TYR A 93 4.67 -2.86 7.75
N PHE A 94 4.74 -3.84 6.86
CA PHE A 94 3.65 -4.24 5.97
C PHE A 94 3.76 -5.75 5.77
N GLU A 95 2.68 -6.49 6.00
CA GLU A 95 2.65 -7.92 5.78
C GLU A 95 1.53 -8.27 4.80
N PHE A 96 1.88 -9.07 3.81
CA PHE A 96 0.96 -9.59 2.82
C PHE A 96 1.41 -10.98 2.42
N ALA A 97 0.47 -11.91 2.24
CA ALA A 97 0.77 -13.25 1.74
C ALA A 97 1.82 -14.01 2.58
N ASN A 98 1.72 -13.90 3.91
CA ASN A 98 2.70 -14.43 4.87
C ASN A 98 4.15 -13.92 4.63
N THR A 99 4.28 -12.81 3.92
CA THR A 99 5.55 -12.16 3.64
C THR A 99 5.57 -10.82 4.35
N GLU A 100 6.53 -10.66 5.24
CA GLU A 100 6.76 -9.40 5.94
C GLU A 100 7.71 -8.52 5.14
N PHE A 101 7.35 -7.24 5.04
CA PHE A 101 8.11 -6.19 4.41
C PHE A 101 8.35 -5.07 5.43
N SER A 102 9.56 -4.53 5.44
CA SER A 102 9.94 -3.39 6.27
C SER A 102 10.41 -2.24 5.40
N ASP A 103 10.28 -1.01 5.91
CA ASP A 103 10.70 0.22 5.24
C ASP A 103 10.08 0.41 3.83
N VAL A 104 8.80 0.09 3.70
CA VAL A 104 8.07 0.15 2.43
C VAL A 104 7.72 1.60 2.10
N THR A 105 8.10 2.08 0.91
CA THR A 105 7.74 3.43 0.45
C THR A 105 6.23 3.55 0.34
N SER A 106 5.67 4.61 0.93
CA SER A 106 4.23 4.83 0.94
C SER A 106 3.84 6.29 0.79
N HIS A 107 2.62 6.51 0.31
CA HIS A 107 2.02 7.82 0.08
C HIS A 107 0.67 7.92 0.82
N ASP A 108 0.52 8.96 1.64
CA ASP A 108 -0.76 9.31 2.29
C ASP A 108 -1.63 10.07 1.29
N VAL A 109 -2.63 9.40 0.72
CA VAL A 109 -3.55 9.95 -0.29
C VAL A 109 -4.93 10.08 0.33
N GLY A 110 -5.15 11.19 1.04
CA GLY A 110 -6.43 11.49 1.71
C GLY A 110 -7.63 11.59 0.76
N HIS A 111 -7.41 11.79 -0.54
CA HIS A 111 -8.47 11.87 -1.55
C HIS A 111 -8.99 10.50 -2.01
N PHE A 112 -8.30 9.40 -1.70
CA PHE A 112 -8.78 8.07 -2.05
C PHE A 112 -9.93 7.68 -1.12
N SER A 113 -11.18 7.86 -1.53
CA SER A 113 -12.34 7.39 -0.76
C SER A 113 -12.82 6.04 -1.30
N ASP A 114 -12.71 5.00 -0.49
CA ASP A 114 -13.32 3.71 -0.75
C ASP A 114 -13.95 3.20 0.55
N ASP A 115 -15.21 2.77 0.47
CA ASP A 115 -15.96 2.22 1.60
C ASP A 115 -15.37 0.88 2.10
N TYR A 116 -14.52 0.25 1.29
CA TYR A 116 -13.99 -1.09 1.54
C TYR A 116 -12.47 -1.19 1.54
N GLY A 117 -11.76 -0.15 1.10
CA GLY A 117 -10.31 -0.16 0.90
C GLY A 117 -9.61 0.97 1.65
N TRP A 118 -8.55 0.63 2.38
CA TRP A 118 -7.71 1.60 3.08
C TRP A 118 -6.59 2.18 2.19
N GLY A 119 -6.28 1.51 1.09
CA GLY A 119 -5.15 1.81 0.22
C GLY A 119 -5.12 0.95 -1.03
N CYS A 120 -4.09 1.14 -1.86
CA CYS A 120 -3.84 0.34 -3.07
C CYS A 120 -2.34 0.16 -3.35
#